data_AF-A0A388NQV2-F1
#
_entry.id   AF-A0A388NQV2-F1
#
_cell.length_a   1.000
_cell.length_b   1.000
_cell.length_c   1.000
_cell.angle_alpha   90.00
_cell.angle_beta   90.00
_cell.angle_gamma   90.00
#
_symmetry.space_group_name_H-M   'P 1'
#
loop_
_entity.id
_entity.type
_entity.pdbx_description
1 polymer ?
#
loop_
_entity_poly.entity_id
_entity_poly.type
_entity_poly.pdbx_seq_one_letter_code
_entity_poly.pdbx_strand_id
1 'polypeptide(L)'
;MGGDSIRVNTVHPDAVFDTGIWTEDMLAARAAAYNLSVADYKRRNILKTEVSSTDVASVVTALCSPVFAKTTGAQIPIDGGNERVI
;
A
#
# COMPACT_ATOMS: atom_id res chain seq x y z
N MET A 1 23.56 12.76 -6.41
CA MET A 1 22.43 12.59 -5.45
C MET A 1 22.40 13.70 -4.41
N GLY A 2 23.31 13.74 -3.43
CA GLY A 2 23.33 14.82 -2.42
C GLY A 2 23.64 16.22 -2.97
N GLY A 3 24.58 16.33 -3.92
CA GLY A 3 24.91 17.60 -4.59
C GLY A 3 23.86 18.08 -5.59
N ASP A 4 23.04 17.17 -6.12
CA ASP A 4 22.04 17.46 -7.16
C ASP A 4 20.63 17.67 -6.59
N SER A 5 20.47 17.63 -5.27
CA SER A 5 19.18 17.74 -4.57
C SER A 5 18.13 16.71 -5.00
N ILE A 6 18.57 15.52 -5.46
CA ILE A 6 17.69 14.41 -5.81
C ILE A 6 17.27 13.67 -4.54
N ARG A 7 15.97 13.42 -4.40
CA ARG A 7 15.39 12.65 -3.29
C ARG A 7 14.96 11.27 -3.77
N VAL A 8 15.18 10.26 -2.96
CA VAL A 8 14.78 8.87 -3.22
C VAL A 8 14.07 8.35 -1.99
N ASN A 9 12.85 7.85 -2.15
CA ASN A 9 12.06 7.23 -1.08
C ASN A 9 11.39 5.98 -1.64
N THR A 10 10.96 5.08 -0.76
CA THR A 10 10.33 3.81 -1.12
C THR A 10 8.95 3.72 -0.48
N VAL A 11 7.99 3.20 -1.24
CA VAL A 11 6.64 2.88 -0.74
C VAL A 11 6.45 1.38 -0.71
N HIS A 12 5.79 0.88 0.34
CA HIS A 12 5.47 -0.54 0.53
C HIS A 12 3.95 -0.75 0.57
N PRO A 13 3.27 -0.77 -0.59
CA PRO A 13 1.87 -1.08 -0.65
C PRO A 13 1.61 -2.58 -0.47
N ASP A 14 0.58 -2.92 0.31
CA ASP A 14 0.05 -4.29 0.43
C ASP A 14 -1.46 -4.28 0.21
N ALA A 15 -2.02 -5.44 -0.16
CA ALA A 15 -3.46 -5.64 -0.29
C ALA A 15 -4.16 -4.67 -1.27
N VAL A 16 -3.47 -4.26 -2.35
CA VAL A 16 -4.01 -3.39 -3.40
C VAL A 16 -4.65 -4.22 -4.52
N PHE A 17 -5.96 -4.38 -4.43
CA PHE A 17 -6.70 -5.35 -5.24
C PHE A 17 -7.40 -4.77 -6.48
N ASP A 18 -7.42 -3.45 -6.64
CA ASP A 18 -8.01 -2.75 -7.80
C ASP A 18 -7.01 -2.61 -8.97
N THR A 19 -6.02 -3.50 -9.05
CA THR A 19 -5.05 -3.54 -10.14
C THR A 19 -5.42 -4.62 -11.16
N GLY A 20 -4.88 -4.53 -12.38
CA GLY A 20 -5.12 -5.52 -13.44
C GLY A 20 -4.55 -6.93 -13.17
N ILE A 21 -3.92 -7.15 -12.01
CA ILE A 21 -3.36 -8.45 -11.61
C ILE A 21 -4.44 -9.34 -10.98
N TRP A 22 -5.48 -8.76 -10.37
CA TRP A 22 -6.45 -9.50 -9.57
C TRP A 22 -7.75 -9.77 -10.35
N THR A 23 -8.12 -11.04 -10.46
CA THR A 23 -9.45 -11.45 -10.91
C THR A 23 -10.35 -11.73 -9.71
N GLU A 24 -11.66 -11.67 -9.92
CA GLU A 24 -12.65 -12.01 -8.89
C GLU A 24 -12.46 -13.44 -8.35
N ASP A 25 -12.22 -14.41 -9.24
CA ASP A 25 -11.97 -15.81 -8.86
C ASP A 25 -10.70 -15.96 -8.01
N MET A 26 -9.63 -15.22 -8.33
CA MET A 26 -8.39 -15.27 -7.55
C MET A 26 -8.59 -14.66 -6.17
N LEU A 27 -9.34 -13.56 -6.06
CA LEU A 27 -9.70 -12.97 -4.77
C LEU A 27 -10.57 -13.90 -3.93
N ALA A 28 -11.58 -14.53 -4.54
CA ALA A 28 -12.45 -15.49 -3.87
C ALA A 28 -11.66 -16.69 -3.34
N ALA A 29 -10.76 -17.26 -4.16
CA ALA A 29 -9.91 -18.38 -3.75
C ALA A 29 -8.96 -17.99 -2.60
N ARG A 30 -8.36 -16.79 -2.64
CA ARG A 30 -7.47 -16.30 -1.58
C ARG A 30 -8.23 -16.04 -0.28
N ALA A 31 -9.40 -15.42 -0.35
CA ALA A 31 -10.24 -15.17 0.82
C ALA A 31 -10.70 -16.49 1.48
N ALA A 32 -11.13 -17.46 0.68
CA ALA A 32 -11.53 -18.79 1.14
C ALA A 32 -10.38 -19.54 1.83
N ALA A 33 -9.15 -19.43 1.36
CA ALA A 33 -7.97 -20.03 2.00
C ALA A 33 -7.73 -19.49 3.44
N TYR A 34 -8.30 -18.34 3.79
CA TYR A 34 -8.26 -17.76 5.13
C TYR A 34 -9.60 -17.86 5.87
N ASN A 35 -10.60 -18.57 5.31
CA ASN A 35 -11.97 -18.63 5.83
C ASN A 35 -12.61 -17.25 6.01
N LEU A 36 -12.35 -16.32 5.07
CA LEU A 36 -12.88 -14.96 5.08
C LEU A 36 -13.80 -14.73 3.88
N SER A 37 -14.72 -13.78 4.01
CA SER A 37 -15.36 -13.17 2.83
C SER A 37 -14.32 -12.36 2.04
N VAL A 38 -14.58 -12.09 0.75
CA VAL A 38 -13.69 -11.22 -0.04
C VAL A 38 -13.59 -9.83 0.60
N ALA A 39 -14.69 -9.29 1.14
CA ALA A 39 -14.70 -7.99 1.80
C ALA A 39 -13.81 -7.98 3.06
N ASP A 40 -13.91 -9.01 3.91
CA ASP A 40 -13.08 -9.12 5.11
C ASP A 40 -11.62 -9.37 4.76
N TYR A 41 -11.36 -10.15 3.70
CA TYR A 41 -10.01 -10.37 3.19
C TYR A 41 -9.37 -9.06 2.70
N LYS A 42 -10.13 -8.23 1.98
CA LYS A 42 -9.65 -6.91 1.52
C LYS A 42 -9.33 -5.95 2.66
N ARG A 43 -9.96 -6.13 3.82
CA ARG A 43 -9.77 -5.32 5.04
C ARG A 43 -8.98 -6.04 6.12
N ARG A 44 -8.19 -7.05 5.73
CA ARG A 44 -7.42 -7.86 6.67
C ARG A 44 -6.12 -7.17 7.08
N ASN A 45 -6.26 -5.97 7.60
CA ASN A 45 -5.22 -5.18 8.25
C ASN A 45 -5.73 -4.67 9.60
N ILE A 46 -4.87 -3.98 10.34
CA ILE A 46 -5.17 -3.50 11.70
C ILE A 46 -6.25 -2.43 11.68
N LEU A 47 -6.20 -1.52 10.68
CA LEU A 47 -7.16 -0.43 10.53
C LEU A 47 -8.52 -0.87 9.96
N LYS A 48 -8.67 -2.13 9.55
CA LYS A 48 -9.89 -2.68 8.94
C LYS A 48 -10.39 -1.87 7.73
N THR A 49 -9.46 -1.37 6.92
CA THR A 49 -9.75 -0.58 5.72
C THR A 49 -9.24 -1.26 4.46
N GLU A 50 -9.81 -0.93 3.31
CA GLU A 50 -9.24 -1.32 2.03
C GLU A 50 -8.10 -0.36 1.67
N VAL A 51 -7.13 -0.85 0.90
CA VAL A 51 -6.08 -0.03 0.29
C VAL A 51 -6.27 -0.10 -1.22
N SER A 52 -6.40 1.06 -1.86
CA SER A 52 -6.60 1.17 -3.31
C SER A 52 -5.35 1.71 -4.01
N SER A 53 -5.30 1.53 -5.32
CA SER A 53 -4.29 2.15 -6.18
C SER A 53 -4.27 3.68 -6.07
N THR A 54 -5.43 4.29 -5.77
CA THR A 54 -5.56 5.74 -5.55
C THR A 54 -4.89 6.18 -4.24
N ASP A 55 -4.95 5.35 -3.19
CA ASP A 55 -4.26 5.63 -1.93
C ASP A 55 -2.74 5.60 -2.13
N VAL A 56 -2.24 4.60 -2.88
CA VAL A 56 -0.83 4.52 -3.26
C VAL A 56 -0.39 5.75 -4.05
N ALA A 57 -1.17 6.13 -5.07
CA ALA A 57 -0.89 7.31 -5.89
C ALA A 57 -0.87 8.61 -5.06
N SER A 58 -1.74 8.72 -4.06
CA SER A 58 -1.81 9.88 -3.17
C SER A 58 -0.54 10.02 -2.33
N VAL A 59 -0.03 8.93 -1.76
CA VAL A 59 1.23 8.94 -0.98
C VAL A 59 2.43 9.24 -1.88
N VAL A 60 2.50 8.65 -3.06
CA VAL A 60 3.58 8.94 -4.03
C VAL A 60 3.56 10.42 -4.44
N THR A 61 2.37 10.98 -4.69
CA THR A 61 2.21 12.41 -5.02
C THR A 61 2.66 13.29 -3.85
N ALA A 62 2.29 12.93 -2.61
CA ALA A 62 2.72 13.65 -1.42
C ALA A 62 4.25 13.61 -1.25
N LEU A 63 4.89 12.46 -1.49
CA LEU A 63 6.35 12.32 -1.47
C LEU A 63 7.06 13.20 -2.52
N CYS A 64 6.41 13.47 -3.65
CA CYS A 64 6.90 14.38 -4.68
C CYS A 64 6.67 15.87 -4.33
N SER A 65 5.78 16.17 -3.37
CA SER A 65 5.41 17.53 -3.00
C SER A 65 6.47 18.25 -2.14
N PRO A 66 6.37 19.59 -2.00
CA PRO A 66 7.25 20.37 -1.11
C PRO A 66 7.19 19.96 0.36
N VAL A 67 6.11 19.30 0.81
CA VAL A 67 5.98 18.79 2.19
C VAL A 67 7.12 17.83 2.53
N PHE A 68 7.58 17.06 1.55
CA PHE A 68 8.68 16.10 1.70
C PHE A 68 10.01 16.62 1.10
N ALA A 69 10.18 17.93 0.94
CA ALA A 69 11.36 18.53 0.31
C ALA A 69 12.68 18.22 1.03
N LYS A 70 12.64 17.87 2.31
CA LYS A 70 13.82 17.52 3.13
C LYS A 70 13.85 16.04 3.52
N THR A 71 13.06 15.22 2.85
CA THR A 71 12.96 13.78 3.14
C THR A 71 13.49 12.96 1.97
N THR A 72 14.54 12.18 2.26
CA THR A 72 15.13 11.18 1.38
C THR A 72 15.52 9.97 2.23
N GLY A 73 15.50 8.78 1.65
CA GLY A 73 15.76 7.51 2.33
C GLY A 73 14.57 6.99 3.16
N ALA A 74 13.39 7.60 3.06
CA ALA A 74 12.22 7.15 3.80
C ALA A 74 11.64 5.86 3.21
N GLN A 75 11.12 5.01 4.09
CA GLN A 75 10.39 3.78 3.78
C GLN A 75 8.97 3.98 4.33
N ILE A 76 7.94 3.97 3.46
CA ILE A 76 6.57 4.31 3.86
C ILE A 76 5.62 3.14 3.54
N PRO A 77 5.08 2.44 4.55
CA PRO A 77 4.05 1.43 4.32
C PRO A 77 2.70 2.06 3.95
N ILE A 78 1.97 1.38 3.07
CA ILE A 78 0.61 1.75 2.64
C ILE A 78 -0.22 0.45 2.63
N ASP A 79 -0.52 -0.05 3.83
CA ASP A 79 -1.05 -1.41 4.03
C ASP A 79 -2.16 -1.50 5.09
N GLY A 80 -2.48 -0.40 5.78
CA GLY A 80 -3.40 -0.38 6.92
C GLY A 80 -2.89 -1.12 8.17
N GLY A 81 -1.59 -1.47 8.19
CA GLY A 81 -0.91 -2.22 9.25
C GLY A 81 -1.09 -3.73 9.13
N ASN A 82 0.00 -4.44 8.85
CA ASN A 82 0.05 -5.91 8.89
C ASN A 82 0.57 -6.39 10.25
N GLU A 83 -0.24 -7.15 11.00
CA GLU A 83 0.11 -7.65 12.35
C GLU A 83 1.44 -8.42 12.44
N ARG A 84 1.95 -8.94 11.31
CA ARG A 84 3.19 -9.71 11.27
C ARG A 84 4.45 -8.87 11.04
N VAL A 85 4.28 -7.60 10.66
CA VAL A 85 5.36 -6.75 10.14
C VAL A 85 5.59 -5.52 11.02
N ILE A 86 4.58 -5.09 11.79
CA ILE A 86 4.73 -4.05 12.82
C ILE A 86 5.46 -4.55 14.07
#